data_AF-A0AAD9GPW1-F1
#
_entry.id   AF-A0AAD9GPW1-F1
#
_cell.length_a   1.000
_cell.length_b   1.000
_cell.length_c   1.000
_cell.angle_alpha   90.00
_cell.angle_beta   90.00
_cell.angle_gamma   90.00
#
_symmetry.space_group_name_H-M   'P 1'
#
loop_
_entity.id
_entity.type
_entity.pdbx_description
1 polymer ?
#
loop_
_entity_poly.entity_id
_entity_poly.type
_entity_poly.pdbx_seq_one_letter_code
_entity_poly.pdbx_strand_id
1 'polypeptide(L)'
;MAQFGVLLQSLKKTPDLKTLAENLQTSLFRQWINVKKVTPEDFGYLIVAPHGSWQTVVRLPKSDPRFQALESYTVQYAARLNDKDLVEKVKVLFLNNEPEAALVAAMKNIGTR
;
A
#
# COMPACT_ATOMS: atom_id res chain seq x y z
N MET A 1 2.45 -0.77 -14.24
CA MET A 1 2.22 0.38 -13.32
C MET A 1 2.58 0.04 -11.88
N ALA A 2 2.00 -0.98 -11.24
CA ALA A 2 2.34 -1.35 -9.86
C ALA A 2 3.82 -1.71 -9.64
N GLN A 3 4.48 -2.27 -10.66
CA GLN A 3 5.92 -2.53 -10.65
C GLN A 3 6.79 -1.29 -10.33
N PHE A 4 6.37 -0.08 -10.72
CA PHE A 4 7.07 1.15 -10.33
C PHE A 4 6.98 1.42 -8.84
N GLY A 5 5.81 1.17 -8.23
CA GLY A 5 5.64 1.29 -6.78
C GLY A 5 6.53 0.31 -6.01
N VAL A 6 6.65 -0.92 -6.50
CA VAL A 6 7.52 -1.97 -5.92
C VAL A 6 9.00 -1.68 -6.13
N LEU A 7 9.38 -1.15 -7.30
CA LEU A 7 10.74 -0.73 -7.59
C LEU A 7 11.17 0.40 -6.64
N LEU A 8 10.35 1.45 -6.51
CA LEU A 8 10.61 2.54 -5.57
C LEU A 8 10.68 2.03 -4.12
N GLN A 9 9.84 1.07 -3.74
CA GLN A 9 9.93 0.43 -2.42
C GLN A 9 11.28 -0.26 -2.21
N SER A 10 11.80 -0.92 -3.24
CA SER A 10 13.11 -1.58 -3.18
C SER A 10 14.25 -0.56 -3.06
N LEU A 11 14.18 0.55 -3.80
CA LEU A 11 15.19 1.62 -3.77
C LEU A 11 15.31 2.31 -2.41
N LYS A 12 14.27 2.26 -1.56
CA LYS A 12 14.33 2.76 -0.18
C LYS A 12 15.35 2.03 0.71
N LYS A 13 15.81 0.85 0.29
CA LYS A 13 16.87 0.09 0.98
C LYS A 13 18.27 0.66 0.70
N THR A 14 18.42 1.51 -0.32
CA THR A 14 19.66 2.23 -0.62
C THR A 14 19.60 3.61 0.07
N PRO A 15 20.45 3.88 1.09
CA PRO A 15 20.36 5.11 1.89
C PRO A 15 20.34 6.39 1.04
N ASP A 16 21.23 6.49 0.05
CA ASP A 16 21.37 7.67 -0.81
C ASP A 16 20.12 7.93 -1.69
N LEU A 17 19.34 6.89 -1.97
CA LEU A 17 18.15 6.97 -2.81
C LEU A 17 16.86 7.02 -2.01
N LYS A 18 16.93 6.83 -0.69
CA LYS A 18 15.74 6.63 0.16
C LYS A 18 14.76 7.81 0.06
N THR A 19 15.24 9.02 0.28
CA THR A 19 14.40 10.23 0.25
C THR A 19 13.77 10.46 -1.12
N LEU A 20 14.55 10.25 -2.19
CA LEU A 20 14.04 10.38 -3.56
C LEU A 20 12.95 9.34 -3.84
N ALA A 21 13.22 8.08 -3.49
CA ALA A 21 12.29 6.97 -3.69
C ALA A 21 10.99 7.17 -2.91
N GLU A 22 11.07 7.63 -1.66
CA GLU A 22 9.91 7.94 -0.81
C GLU A 22 9.04 9.05 -1.41
N ASN A 23 9.66 10.14 -1.87
CA ASN A 23 8.93 11.26 -2.48
C ASN A 23 8.24 10.86 -3.79
N LEU A 24 8.94 10.13 -4.66
CA LEU A 24 8.39 9.63 -5.91
C LEU A 24 7.25 8.63 -5.66
N GLN A 25 7.43 7.70 -4.73
CA GLN A 25 6.42 6.70 -4.40
C GLN A 25 5.16 7.36 -3.82
N THR A 26 5.33 8.31 -2.90
CA THR A 26 4.24 9.08 -2.28
C THR A 26 3.43 9.83 -3.34
N SER A 27 4.10 10.48 -4.29
CA SER A 27 3.44 11.20 -5.39
C SER A 27 2.65 10.24 -6.30
N LEU A 28 3.27 9.13 -6.69
CA LEU A 28 2.67 8.12 -7.56
C LEU A 28 1.43 7.48 -6.91
N PHE A 29 1.55 7.09 -5.64
CA PHE A 29 0.44 6.51 -4.87
C PHE A 29 -0.68 7.52 -4.72
N ARG A 30 -0.39 8.80 -4.41
CA ARG A 30 -1.40 9.85 -4.35
C ARG A 30 -2.18 9.97 -5.67
N GLN A 31 -1.50 9.91 -6.81
CA GLN A 31 -2.15 9.93 -8.12
C GLN A 31 -3.06 8.71 -8.30
N TRP A 32 -2.60 7.51 -7.96
CA TRP A 32 -3.40 6.29 -8.10
C TRP A 32 -4.63 6.28 -7.19
N ILE A 33 -4.46 6.68 -5.93
CA ILE A 33 -5.53 6.73 -4.92
C ILE A 33 -6.56 7.80 -5.30
N ASN A 34 -6.13 9.03 -5.59
CA ASN A 34 -7.05 10.17 -5.69
C ASN A 34 -7.60 10.37 -7.10
N VAL A 35 -6.81 10.10 -8.13
CA VAL A 35 -7.21 10.33 -9.54
C VAL A 35 -7.74 9.05 -10.16
N LYS A 36 -6.99 7.95 -10.05
CA LYS A 36 -7.37 6.66 -10.66
C LYS A 36 -8.31 5.82 -9.80
N LYS A 37 -8.57 6.24 -8.54
CA LYS A 37 -9.43 5.55 -7.58
C LYS A 37 -9.06 4.08 -7.34
N VAL A 38 -7.77 3.76 -7.48
CA VAL A 38 -7.24 2.41 -7.24
C VAL A 38 -7.35 2.11 -5.75
N THR A 39 -8.02 1.02 -5.39
CA THR A 39 -8.11 0.55 -4.01
C THR A 39 -6.86 -0.25 -3.62
N PRO A 40 -6.62 -0.48 -2.31
CA PRO A 40 -5.56 -1.38 -1.88
C PRO A 40 -5.66 -2.78 -2.49
N GLU A 41 -6.86 -3.34 -2.66
CA GLU A 41 -7.06 -4.63 -3.33
C GLU A 41 -6.68 -4.57 -4.82
N ASP A 42 -7.16 -3.55 -5.54
CA ASP A 42 -6.78 -3.34 -6.95
C ASP A 42 -5.27 -3.23 -7.12
N PHE A 43 -4.61 -2.49 -6.23
CA PHE A 43 -3.16 -2.37 -6.24
C PHE A 43 -2.48 -3.72 -5.99
N GLY A 44 -2.98 -4.50 -5.03
CA GLY A 44 -2.53 -5.87 -4.78
C GLY A 44 -2.68 -6.78 -6.00
N TYR A 45 -3.81 -6.71 -6.71
CA TYR A 45 -4.00 -7.44 -7.97
C TYR A 45 -3.00 -7.00 -9.04
N LEU A 46 -2.76 -5.69 -9.20
CA LEU A 46 -1.81 -5.15 -10.18
C LEU A 46 -0.36 -5.56 -9.91
N ILE A 47 0.00 -5.87 -8.66
CA ILE A 47 1.34 -6.38 -8.31
C ILE A 47 1.57 -7.79 -8.86
N VAL A 48 0.55 -8.66 -8.84
CA VAL A 48 0.65 -10.08 -9.21
C VAL A 48 0.11 -10.39 -10.61
N ALA A 49 -0.44 -9.39 -11.31
CA ALA A 49 -0.96 -9.57 -12.66
C ALA A 49 0.12 -10.12 -13.64
N PRO A 50 -0.27 -10.97 -14.61
CA PRO A 50 -1.64 -11.43 -14.89
C PRO A 50 -2.09 -12.64 -14.06
N HIS A 51 -1.24 -13.18 -13.16
CA HIS A 51 -1.50 -14.45 -12.49
C HIS A 51 -1.40 -14.32 -10.97
N GLY A 52 -2.55 -14.38 -10.30
CA GLY A 52 -2.63 -14.40 -8.84
C GLY A 52 -3.75 -13.52 -8.32
N SER A 53 -3.94 -13.57 -7.01
CA SER A 53 -4.86 -12.68 -6.30
C SER A 53 -4.07 -11.77 -5.35
N TRP A 54 -4.67 -10.66 -4.92
CA TRP A 54 -4.02 -9.77 -3.95
C TRP A 54 -3.63 -10.50 -2.65
N GLN A 55 -4.37 -11.57 -2.28
CA GLN A 55 -4.04 -12.42 -1.14
C GLN A 55 -2.68 -13.12 -1.28
N THR A 56 -2.17 -13.31 -2.49
CA THR A 56 -0.81 -13.82 -2.71
C THR A 56 0.22 -12.83 -2.18
N VAL A 57 -0.02 -11.52 -2.29
CA VAL A 57 0.90 -10.48 -1.82
C VAL A 57 0.99 -10.47 -0.30
N VAL A 58 -0.14 -10.59 0.40
CA VAL A 58 -0.17 -10.55 1.87
C VAL A 58 0.41 -11.80 2.54
N ARG A 59 0.60 -12.88 1.77
CA ARG A 59 1.28 -14.12 2.20
C ARG A 59 2.79 -14.08 1.99
N LEU A 60 3.31 -13.05 1.31
CA LEU A 60 4.76 -12.89 1.14
C LEU A 60 5.44 -12.53 2.46
N PRO A 61 6.75 -12.81 2.61
CA PRO A 61 7.52 -12.31 3.74
C PRO A 61 7.42 -10.79 3.87
N LYS A 62 7.37 -10.27 5.10
CA LYS A 62 7.36 -8.81 5.37
C LYS A 62 8.58 -8.05 4.81
N SER A 63 9.66 -8.75 4.50
CA SER A 63 10.86 -8.19 3.85
C SER A 63 10.74 -8.08 2.32
N ASP A 64 9.73 -8.72 1.73
CA ASP A 64 9.47 -8.69 0.29
C ASP A 64 8.99 -7.29 -0.10
N PRO A 65 9.62 -6.64 -1.10
CA PRO A 65 9.22 -5.31 -1.54
C PRO A 65 7.76 -5.19 -2.00
N ARG A 66 7.15 -6.28 -2.47
CA ARG A 66 5.73 -6.30 -2.87
C ARG A 66 4.80 -6.18 -1.66
N PHE A 67 5.10 -6.93 -0.59
CA PHE A 67 4.37 -6.82 0.67
C PHE A 67 4.49 -5.39 1.22
N GLN A 68 5.72 -4.88 1.31
CA GLN A 68 5.99 -3.54 1.85
C GLN A 68 5.37 -2.42 1.01
N ALA A 69 5.30 -2.59 -0.31
CA ALA A 69 4.63 -1.65 -1.20
C ALA A 69 3.12 -1.65 -0.96
N LEU A 70 2.49 -2.83 -0.82
CA LEU A 70 1.06 -2.93 -0.50
C LEU A 70 0.73 -2.33 0.87
N GLU A 71 1.57 -2.58 1.87
CA GLU A 71 1.45 -1.96 3.20
C GLU A 71 1.53 -0.43 3.11
N SER A 72 2.60 0.09 2.49
CA SER A 72 2.79 1.54 2.32
C SER A 72 1.63 2.19 1.55
N TYR A 73 1.14 1.51 0.51
CA TYR A 73 -0.01 1.96 -0.27
C TYR A 73 -1.28 2.00 0.58
N THR A 74 -1.55 0.97 1.37
CA THR A 74 -2.74 0.87 2.23
C THR A 74 -2.74 1.92 3.33
N VAL A 75 -1.58 2.17 3.95
CA VAL A 75 -1.40 3.24 4.95
C VAL A 75 -1.65 4.61 4.32
N GLN A 76 -1.11 4.86 3.12
CA GLN A 76 -1.36 6.13 2.42
C GLN A 76 -2.81 6.27 1.95
N TYR A 77 -3.46 5.15 1.58
CA TYR A 77 -4.87 5.11 1.25
C TYR A 77 -5.73 5.53 2.44
N ALA A 78 -5.46 5.00 3.63
CA ALA A 78 -6.13 5.42 4.86
C ALA A 78 -5.89 6.92 5.17
N ALA A 79 -4.66 7.40 4.97
CA ALA A 79 -4.29 8.78 5.22
C ALA A 79 -5.04 9.80 4.34
N ARG A 80 -5.64 9.37 3.20
CA ARG A 80 -6.41 10.26 2.32
C ARG A 80 -7.61 10.91 3.01
N LEU A 81 -8.12 10.28 4.07
CA LEU A 81 -9.26 10.77 4.84
C LEU A 81 -8.87 11.77 5.94
N ASN A 82 -7.56 12.04 6.12
CA ASN A 82 -7.01 12.83 7.24
C ASN A 82 -7.41 12.28 8.63
N ASP A 83 -7.78 11.00 8.71
CA ASP A 83 -8.14 10.31 9.93
C ASP A 83 -6.91 9.59 10.50
N LYS A 84 -6.34 10.16 11.56
CA LYS A 84 -5.13 9.64 12.20
C LYS A 84 -5.38 8.30 12.90
N ASP A 85 -6.57 8.10 13.46
CA ASP A 85 -6.93 6.88 14.16
C ASP A 85 -7.06 5.72 13.17
N LEU A 86 -7.62 5.98 11.99
CA LEU A 86 -7.65 5.00 10.90
C LEU A 86 -6.25 4.62 10.43
N VAL A 87 -5.36 5.61 10.24
CA VAL A 87 -3.98 5.36 9.83
C VAL A 87 -3.25 4.49 10.87
N GLU A 88 -3.40 4.80 12.15
CA GLU A 88 -2.77 4.03 13.22
C GLU A 88 -3.34 2.62 13.31
N LYS A 89 -4.67 2.47 13.21
CA LYS A 89 -5.34 1.17 13.16
C LYS A 89 -4.78 0.30 12.03
N VAL A 90 -4.65 0.85 10.83
CA VAL A 90 -4.12 0.11 9.67
C VAL A 90 -2.67 -0.36 9.93
N LYS A 91 -1.81 0.51 10.48
CA LYS A 91 -0.42 0.14 10.82
C LYS A 91 -0.37 -0.98 11.87
N VAL A 92 -1.18 -0.88 12.93
CA VAL A 92 -1.24 -1.91 13.99
C VAL A 92 -1.66 -3.26 13.41
N LEU A 93 -2.65 -3.29 12.50
CA LEU A 93 -3.07 -4.52 11.84
C LEU A 93 -1.93 -5.16 11.02
N PHE A 94 -1.14 -4.37 10.28
CA PHE A 94 0.06 -4.90 9.61
C PHE A 94 1.13 -5.42 10.59
N LEU A 95 1.36 -4.70 11.71
CA LEU A 95 2.29 -5.14 12.75
C LEU A 95 1.87 -6.49 13.35
N ASN A 96 0.58 -6.68 13.59
CA ASN A 96 0.00 -7.91 14.16
C ASN A 96 -0.12 -9.09 13.18
N ASN A 97 0.38 -8.96 11.95
CA ASN A 97 0.22 -9.96 10.88
C ASN A 97 -1.24 -10.17 10.43
N GLU A 98 -2.04 -9.10 10.46
CA GLU A 98 -3.42 -9.07 9.98
C GLU A 98 -3.59 -8.19 8.72
N PRO A 99 -2.83 -8.41 7.64
CA PRO A 99 -2.84 -7.55 6.46
C PRO A 99 -4.19 -7.51 5.74
N GLU A 100 -4.95 -8.62 5.71
CA GLU A 100 -6.29 -8.65 5.12
C GLU A 100 -7.25 -7.72 5.88
N ALA A 101 -7.23 -7.77 7.22
CA ALA A 101 -8.01 -6.87 8.06
C ALA A 101 -7.59 -5.41 7.89
N ALA A 102 -6.29 -5.15 7.66
CA ALA A 102 -5.77 -3.81 7.39
C ALA A 102 -6.35 -3.21 6.10
N LEU A 103 -6.38 -3.99 5.01
CA LEU A 103 -6.99 -3.59 3.74
C LEU A 103 -8.49 -3.31 3.90
N VAL A 104 -9.21 -4.23 4.55
CA VAL A 104 -10.65 -4.08 4.82
C VAL A 104 -10.91 -2.82 5.65
N ALA A 105 -10.14 -2.58 6.70
CA ALA A 105 -10.27 -1.38 7.54
C ALA A 105 -10.07 -0.10 6.73
N ALA A 106 -9.04 -0.04 5.89
CA ALA A 106 -8.73 1.12 5.05
C ALA A 106 -9.85 1.42 4.02
N MET A 107 -10.53 0.39 3.52
CA MET A 107 -11.59 0.53 2.51
C MET A 107 -13.01 0.67 3.07
N LYS A 108 -13.27 0.26 4.31
CA LYS A 108 -14.62 0.33 4.90
C LYS A 108 -15.11 1.77 5.09
N ASN A 109 -14.22 2.74 5.28
CA ASN A 109 -14.57 4.16 5.46
C ASN A 109 -14.91 4.92 4.17
N ILE A 110 -15.31 4.21 3.10
CA ILE A 110 -15.75 4.80 1.82
C ILE A 110 -17.30 4.87 1.74
N GLY A 111 -18.02 4.24 2.66
CA GLY A 111 -19.47 3.99 2.58
C GLY A 111 -20.40 4.88 3.42
N THR A 112 -19.98 6.06 3.87
CA THR A 112 -20.89 7.02 4.54
C THR A 112 -20.51 8.47 4.21
N ARG A 113 -20.95 8.96 3.06
CA ARG A 113 -21.31 10.37 2.83
C ARG A 113 -22.44 10.42 1.81
#